data_AF-A0A7X7J3T2-F1
#
_entry.id   AF-A0A7X7J3T2-F1
#
_cell.length_a   1.000
_cell.length_b   1.000
_cell.length_c   1.000
_cell.angle_alpha   90.00
_cell.angle_beta   90.00
_cell.angle_gamma   90.00
#
_symmetry.space_group_name_H-M   'P 1'
#
loop_
_entity.id
_entity.type
_entity.pdbx_description
1 polymer ?
#
loop_
_entity_poly.entity_id
_entity_poly.type
_entity_poly.pdbx_seq_one_letter_code
_entity_poly.pdbx_strand_id
1 'polypeptide(L)'
;MSNFGFNISNTRVISMDECNMGNVERLHLEVPSFKRCISCGACSATCSAHQFTDFNIRKLHNLYRRGQYAGLQEELKACMLCGKCTLVCPRGVNLRSMIINMRKILYEANKR
;
A
#
# COMPACT_ATOMS: atom_id res chain seq x y z
N MET A 1 -26.36 -37.74 -3.76
CA MET A 1 -25.21 -37.06 -4.40
C MET A 1 -24.35 -36.49 -3.30
N SER A 2 -23.14 -37.02 -3.14
CA SER A 2 -22.14 -36.55 -2.18
C SER A 2 -21.73 -35.12 -2.53
N ASN A 3 -21.90 -34.20 -1.58
CA ASN A 3 -21.55 -32.79 -1.76
C ASN A 3 -20.02 -32.66 -1.70
N PHE A 4 -19.37 -32.49 -2.86
CA PHE A 4 -17.90 -32.59 -3.02
C PHE A 4 -17.11 -31.38 -2.45
N GLY A 5 -17.73 -30.53 -1.62
CA GLY A 5 -17.05 -29.45 -0.89
C GLY A 5 -16.51 -28.30 -1.75
N PHE A 6 -16.69 -28.33 -3.06
CA PHE A 6 -16.29 -27.23 -3.94
C PHE A 6 -17.38 -26.15 -3.97
N ASN A 7 -17.07 -24.98 -3.42
CA ASN A 7 -17.86 -23.77 -3.60
C ASN A 7 -17.19 -22.87 -4.64
N ILE A 8 -17.99 -22.16 -5.44
CA ILE A 8 -17.48 -21.11 -6.34
C ILE A 8 -16.86 -20.02 -5.46
N SER A 9 -15.54 -19.93 -5.45
CA SER A 9 -14.85 -18.87 -4.70
C SER A 9 -15.17 -17.52 -5.33
N ASN A 10 -15.45 -16.52 -4.52
CA ASN A 10 -15.52 -15.14 -5.01
C ASN A 10 -14.18 -14.76 -5.66
N THR A 11 -14.23 -14.39 -6.93
CA THR A 11 -13.05 -13.98 -7.68
C THR A 11 -12.53 -12.65 -7.13
N ARG A 12 -11.20 -12.49 -7.00
CA ARG A 12 -10.55 -11.21 -6.66
C ARG A 12 -10.54 -10.24 -7.85
N VAL A 13 -11.71 -10.03 -8.46
CA VAL A 13 -11.88 -9.04 -9.53
C VAL A 13 -11.71 -7.66 -8.93
N ILE A 14 -10.94 -6.81 -9.60
CA ILE A 14 -10.82 -5.40 -9.26
C ILE A 14 -11.72 -4.66 -10.25
N SER A 15 -12.77 -4.01 -9.73
CA SER A 15 -13.58 -3.07 -10.51
C SER A 15 -12.73 -1.83 -10.77
N MET A 16 -12.24 -1.68 -12.00
CA MET A 16 -11.36 -0.55 -12.35
C MET A 16 -12.13 0.78 -12.32
N ASP A 17 -13.43 0.75 -12.56
CA ASP A 17 -14.31 1.91 -12.58
C ASP A 17 -14.52 2.51 -11.18
N GLU A 18 -14.44 1.68 -10.14
CA GLU A 18 -14.56 2.11 -8.74
C GLU A 18 -13.24 2.64 -8.15
N CYS A 19 -12.11 2.37 -8.80
CA CYS A 19 -10.79 2.68 -8.26
C CYS A 19 -10.42 4.15 -8.50
N ASN A 20 -10.27 4.93 -7.43
CA ASN A 20 -9.89 6.34 -7.55
C ASN A 20 -8.38 6.50 -7.83
N MET A 21 -8.05 6.72 -9.10
CA MET A 21 -6.67 6.95 -9.56
C MET A 21 -6.15 8.37 -9.28
N GLY A 22 -7.03 9.33 -8.98
CA GLY A 22 -6.63 10.72 -8.70
C GLY A 22 -5.69 10.83 -7.50
N ASN A 23 -5.92 10.05 -6.44
CA ASN A 23 -5.00 10.01 -5.29
C ASN A 23 -3.63 9.42 -5.64
N VAL A 24 -3.57 8.46 -6.59
CA VAL A 24 -2.31 7.90 -7.10
C VAL A 24 -1.50 8.96 -7.82
N GLU A 25 -2.15 9.76 -8.66
CA GLU A 25 -1.51 10.85 -9.39
C GLU A 25 -1.01 11.94 -8.43
N ARG A 26 -1.82 12.33 -7.43
CA ARG A 26 -1.40 13.26 -6.37
C ARG A 26 -0.15 12.78 -5.64
N LEU A 27 -0.12 11.50 -5.24
CA LEU A 27 1.07 10.92 -4.60
C LEU A 27 2.28 10.92 -5.55
N HIS A 28 2.05 10.71 -6.85
CA HIS A 28 3.13 10.71 -7.82
C HIS A 28 3.80 12.08 -7.97
N LEU A 29 3.02 13.17 -7.92
CA LEU A 29 3.55 14.53 -7.93
C LEU A 29 4.42 14.80 -6.69
N GLU A 30 3.96 14.40 -5.52
CA GLU A 30 4.68 14.58 -4.25
C GLU A 30 5.91 13.67 -4.12
N VAL A 31 5.82 12.43 -4.61
CA VAL A 31 6.87 11.41 -4.51
C VAL A 31 7.06 10.72 -5.86
N PRO A 32 7.80 11.33 -6.81
CA PRO A 32 8.04 10.75 -8.14
C PRO A 32 8.71 9.37 -8.08
N SER A 33 9.57 9.17 -7.06
CA SER A 33 10.27 7.91 -6.83
C SER A 33 9.34 6.70 -6.59
N PHE A 34 8.07 6.94 -6.25
CA PHE A 34 7.04 5.92 -6.05
C PHE A 34 6.90 4.97 -7.25
N LYS A 35 7.00 5.50 -8.48
CA LYS A 35 6.89 4.71 -9.74
C LYS A 35 8.03 3.74 -9.94
N ARG A 36 9.17 3.93 -9.28
CA ARG A 36 10.36 3.06 -9.45
C ARG A 36 10.24 1.73 -8.71
N CYS A 37 9.20 1.54 -7.89
CA CYS A 37 9.00 0.34 -7.12
C CYS A 37 8.74 -0.87 -8.03
N ILE A 38 9.54 -1.92 -7.86
CA ILE A 38 9.44 -3.20 -8.58
C ILE A 38 8.76 -4.30 -7.73
N SER A 39 8.15 -3.92 -6.61
CA SER A 39 7.45 -4.84 -5.69
C SER A 39 8.29 -6.02 -5.18
N CYS A 40 9.60 -5.84 -4.99
CA CYS A 40 10.53 -6.89 -4.53
C CYS A 40 10.34 -7.30 -3.05
N GLY A 41 9.79 -6.43 -2.20
CA GLY A 41 9.47 -6.77 -0.81
C GLY A 41 10.57 -6.60 0.23
N ALA A 42 11.78 -6.17 -0.16
CA ALA A 42 12.89 -5.90 0.77
C ALA A 42 12.50 -4.94 1.91
N CYS A 43 11.72 -3.91 1.59
CA CYS A 43 11.22 -2.95 2.57
C CYS A 43 10.28 -3.56 3.62
N SER A 44 9.43 -4.53 3.21
CA SER A 44 8.55 -5.23 4.14
C SER A 44 9.35 -6.18 5.04
N ALA A 45 10.35 -6.88 4.49
CA ALA A 45 11.18 -7.82 5.24
C ALA A 45 12.00 -7.14 6.35
N THR A 46 12.47 -5.91 6.14
CA THR A 46 13.23 -5.14 7.15
C THR A 46 12.33 -4.41 8.17
N CYS A 47 11.02 -4.35 7.92
CA CYS A 47 10.14 -3.52 8.73
C CYS A 47 9.86 -4.17 10.09
N SER A 48 10.28 -3.52 11.19
CA SER A 48 10.00 -4.01 12.54
C SER A 48 8.52 -3.95 12.92
N ALA A 49 7.74 -3.03 12.34
CA ALA A 49 6.30 -2.94 12.60
C ALA A 49 5.54 -4.20 12.12
N HIS A 50 6.06 -4.89 11.10
CA HIS A 50 5.44 -6.10 10.56
C HIS A 50 5.38 -7.26 11.57
N GLN A 51 6.27 -7.27 12.57
CA GLN A 51 6.27 -8.33 13.60
C GLN A 51 5.12 -8.18 14.59
N PHE A 52 4.60 -6.96 14.76
CA PHE A 52 3.59 -6.65 15.79
C PHE A 52 2.24 -6.26 15.17
N THR A 53 2.18 -6.07 13.85
CA THR A 53 1.00 -5.60 13.11
C THR A 53 0.99 -6.18 11.70
N ASP A 54 -0.15 -6.16 11.02
CA ASP A 54 -0.29 -6.56 9.61
C ASP A 54 0.36 -5.58 8.62
N PHE A 55 1.17 -4.63 9.10
CA PHE A 55 1.82 -3.61 8.31
C PHE A 55 2.79 -4.22 7.31
N ASN A 56 2.48 -4.08 6.02
CA ASN A 56 3.31 -4.58 4.94
C ASN A 56 3.46 -3.53 3.84
N ILE A 57 4.64 -2.92 3.74
CA ILE A 57 4.92 -1.81 2.81
C ILE A 57 4.67 -2.22 1.35
N ARG A 58 5.07 -3.42 0.95
CA ARG A 58 4.80 -3.96 -0.39
C ARG A 58 3.30 -4.11 -0.66
N LYS A 59 2.53 -4.65 0.30
CA LYS A 59 1.06 -4.77 0.19
C LYS A 59 0.44 -3.39 0.03
N LEU A 60 0.76 -2.46 0.92
CA LEU A 60 0.28 -1.08 0.92
C LEU A 60 0.58 -0.37 -0.41
N HIS A 61 1.81 -0.52 -0.92
CA HIS A 61 2.23 0.06 -2.19
C HIS A 61 1.37 -0.46 -3.35
N ASN A 62 1.16 -1.78 -3.42
CA ASN A 62 0.35 -2.39 -4.47
C ASN A 62 -1.13 -1.98 -4.38
N LEU A 63 -1.71 -1.92 -3.17
CA LEU A 63 -3.09 -1.47 -2.96
C LEU A 63 -3.26 -0.02 -3.40
N TYR A 64 -2.35 0.86 -2.96
CA TYR A 64 -2.37 2.27 -3.33
C TYR A 64 -2.24 2.46 -4.84
N ARG A 65 -1.32 1.76 -5.51
CA ARG A 65 -1.16 1.80 -6.98
C ARG A 65 -2.43 1.41 -7.74
N ARG A 66 -3.25 0.55 -7.15
CA ARG A 66 -4.50 0.03 -7.73
C ARG A 66 -5.71 0.89 -7.38
N GLY A 67 -5.55 2.01 -6.66
CA GLY A 67 -6.67 2.81 -6.21
C GLY A 67 -7.51 2.16 -5.10
N GLN A 68 -6.98 1.13 -4.43
CA GLN A 68 -7.67 0.39 -3.37
C GLN A 68 -7.28 0.97 -2.01
N TYR A 69 -8.16 1.78 -1.41
CA TYR A 69 -7.88 2.48 -0.15
C TYR A 69 -8.62 1.93 1.07
N ALA A 70 -9.50 0.92 0.88
CA ALA A 70 -10.24 0.31 1.98
C ALA A 70 -9.29 -0.25 3.05
N GLY A 71 -9.46 0.22 4.29
CA GLY A 71 -8.61 -0.17 5.44
C GLY A 71 -7.18 0.37 5.41
N LEU A 72 -6.76 1.03 4.33
CA LEU A 72 -5.37 1.45 4.12
C LEU A 72 -4.92 2.52 5.12
N GLN A 73 -5.83 3.42 5.52
CA GLN A 73 -5.54 4.48 6.48
C GLN A 73 -5.13 3.90 7.85
N GLU A 74 -5.84 2.89 8.34
CA GLU A 74 -5.52 2.24 9.62
C GLU A 74 -4.20 1.47 9.53
N GLU A 75 -4.01 0.68 8.47
CA GLU A 75 -2.73 -0.01 8.26
C GLU A 75 -1.56 1.00 8.21
N LEU A 76 -1.73 2.15 7.53
CA LEU A 76 -0.71 3.17 7.44
C LEU A 76 -0.32 3.76 8.80
N LYS A 77 -1.21 3.78 9.81
CA LYS A 77 -0.89 4.31 11.16
C LYS A 77 0.16 3.47 11.90
N ALA A 78 0.26 2.17 11.59
CA ALA A 78 1.27 1.29 12.20
C ALA A 78 2.72 1.68 11.89
N CYS A 79 2.96 2.48 10.83
CA CYS A 79 4.31 2.94 10.52
C CYS A 79 4.86 3.89 11.60
N MET A 80 5.92 3.47 12.31
CA MET A 80 6.62 4.29 13.31
C MET A 80 7.61 5.30 12.70
N LEU A 81 7.64 5.46 11.37
CA LEU A 81 8.56 6.36 10.66
C LEU A 81 10.02 6.18 11.13
N CYS A 82 10.52 4.94 11.19
CA CYS A 82 11.91 4.66 11.56
C CYS A 82 12.89 4.83 10.38
N GLY A 83 12.43 4.68 9.13
CA GLY A 83 13.23 4.90 7.92
C GLY A 83 14.09 3.73 7.45
N LYS A 84 14.13 2.59 8.16
CA LYS A 84 14.90 1.39 7.77
C LYS A 84 14.59 0.90 6.35
N CYS A 85 13.33 1.03 5.95
CA CYS A 85 12.87 0.62 4.62
C CYS A 85 13.55 1.36 3.47
N THR A 86 13.94 2.63 3.66
CA THR A 86 14.64 3.42 2.63
C THR A 86 16.07 2.91 2.40
N LEU A 87 16.74 2.43 3.46
CA LEU A 87 18.13 1.96 3.40
C LEU A 87 18.29 0.69 2.57
N VAL A 88 17.27 -0.17 2.54
CA VAL A 88 17.31 -1.47 1.85
C VAL A 88 16.73 -1.44 0.44
N CYS A 89 16.19 -0.29 -0.01
CA CYS A 89 15.48 -0.24 -1.29
C CYS A 89 16.47 -0.22 -2.48
N PRO A 90 16.51 -1.26 -3.34
CA PRO A 90 17.46 -1.31 -4.47
C PRO A 90 17.15 -0.29 -5.57
N ARG A 91 15.95 0.30 -5.55
CA ARG A 91 15.50 1.32 -6.53
C ARG A 91 15.53 2.74 -5.96
N GLY A 92 15.95 2.90 -4.71
CA GLY A 92 15.97 4.20 -4.02
C GLY A 92 14.60 4.87 -3.95
N VAL A 93 13.52 4.09 -3.72
CA VAL A 93 12.19 4.68 -3.49
C VAL A 93 12.22 5.39 -2.14
N ASN A 94 11.80 6.64 -2.08
CA ASN A 94 11.71 7.38 -0.82
C ASN A 94 10.45 6.93 -0.05
N LEU A 95 10.55 5.78 0.61
CA LEU A 95 9.44 5.12 1.29
C LEU A 95 8.95 5.89 2.52
N ARG A 96 9.83 6.62 3.21
CA ARG A 96 9.43 7.48 4.33
C ARG A 96 8.50 8.60 3.84
N SER A 97 8.92 9.37 2.84
CA SER A 97 8.08 10.43 2.26
C SER A 97 6.81 9.87 1.63
N MET A 98 6.88 8.68 1.02
CA MET A 98 5.72 7.98 0.49
C MET A 98 4.66 7.74 1.57
N ILE A 99 5.01 7.15 2.72
CA ILE A 99 4.05 6.85 3.79
C ILE A 99 3.43 8.14 4.37
N ILE A 100 4.23 9.19 4.55
CA ILE A 100 3.76 10.49 5.07
C ILE A 100 2.73 11.10 4.12
N ASN A 101 3.05 11.15 2.82
CA ASN A 101 2.14 11.72 1.82
C ASN A 101 0.89 10.86 1.61
N MET A 102 0.99 9.53 1.66
CA MET A 102 -0.17 8.65 1.65
C MET A 102 -1.12 8.94 2.81
N ARG A 103 -0.60 9.10 4.04
CA ARG A 103 -1.42 9.46 5.22
C ARG A 103 -2.13 10.80 5.02
N LYS A 104 -1.41 11.81 4.54
CA LYS A 104 -1.95 13.15 4.28
C LYS A 104 -3.08 13.12 3.23
N ILE A 105 -2.83 12.50 2.08
CA ILE A 105 -3.79 12.42 0.96
C ILE A 105 -5.06 11.69 1.40
N LEU A 106 -4.94 10.56 2.11
CA LEU A 106 -6.11 9.81 2.57
C LEU A 106 -6.88 10.53 3.69
N TYR A 107 -6.19 11.23 4.58
CA TYR A 107 -6.84 12.05 5.59
C TYR A 107 -7.67 13.18 4.97
N GLU A 108 -7.14 13.84 3.94
CA GLU A 108 -7.86 14.88 3.19
C GLU A 108 -9.03 14.32 2.38
N ALA A 109 -8.88 13.12 1.81
CA ALA A 109 -9.93 12.45 1.07
C ALA A 109 -11.13 12.06 1.95
N ASN A 110 -10.88 11.64 3.20
CA ASN A 110 -11.92 11.22 4.15
C ASN A 110 -12.60 12.39 4.89
N LYS A 111 -12.11 13.63 4.73
CA LYS A 111 -12.72 14.83 5.31
C LYS A 111 -13.85 15.41 4.46
N ARG A 112 -13.93 15.00 3.18
CA ARG A 112 -14.98 15.38 2.24
C ARG A 112 -16.14 14.39 2.34
#